data_AF-A0A1C6KXU4-F1
#
_entry.id   AF-A0A1C6KXU4-F1
#
_cell.length_a   1.000
_cell.length_b   1.000
_cell.length_c   1.000
_cell.angle_alpha   90.00
_cell.angle_beta   90.00
_cell.angle_gamma   90.00
#
_symmetry.space_group_name_H-M   'P 1'
#
loop_
_entity.id
_entity.type
_entity.pdbx_description
1 polymer ?
#
loop_
_entity_poly.entity_id
_entity_poly.type
_entity_poly.pdbx_seq_one_letter_code
_entity_poly.pdbx_strand_id
1 'polypeptide(L)'
;MQIIDICEEDGTNFKDKYKEDILNYIDIIERYRNLSENDVVGLFKLIKDSLVIYERWSFIKAEIVKELKRGERPDIKKRLDEKCKFLYEVHTDARVFLGLAKKELAVSKEF
;
A
#
# COMPACT_ATOMS: atom_id res chain seq x y z
N MET A 1 11.14 14.81 6.66
CA MET A 1 11.34 13.54 5.95
C MET A 1 10.19 13.40 4.96
N GLN A 2 10.39 13.85 3.73
CA GLN A 2 9.38 13.78 2.68
C GLN A 2 9.45 12.37 2.07
N ILE A 3 8.30 11.76 1.80
CA ILE A 3 8.18 10.38 1.26
C ILE A 3 8.87 10.21 -0.12
N ILE A 4 9.34 11.32 -0.70
CA ILE A 4 10.06 11.43 -1.96
C ILE A 4 11.48 10.83 -1.88
N ASP A 5 12.08 10.76 -0.68
CA ASP A 5 13.50 10.41 -0.49
C ASP A 5 13.83 8.93 -0.82
N ILE A 6 12.83 8.03 -0.92
CA ILE A 6 13.07 6.59 -1.15
C ILE A 6 13.46 6.29 -2.61
N CYS A 7 13.24 7.22 -3.54
CA CYS A 7 13.48 7.01 -4.97
C CYS A 7 14.65 7.84 -5.53
N GLU A 8 15.40 8.56 -4.68
CA GLU A 8 16.43 9.51 -5.14
C GLU A 8 17.86 8.97 -5.10
N GLU A 9 18.13 7.88 -4.39
CA GLU A 9 19.52 7.50 -4.10
C GLU A 9 20.25 6.72 -5.20
N ASP A 10 19.62 6.35 -6.31
CA ASP A 10 20.32 5.62 -7.37
C ASP A 10 19.94 6.10 -8.76
N GLY A 11 20.94 6.59 -9.49
CA GLY A 11 20.90 7.05 -10.89
C GLY A 11 20.52 5.98 -11.91
N THR A 12 19.41 5.29 -11.68
CA THR A 12 18.75 4.35 -12.57
C THR A 12 17.31 4.81 -12.77
N ASN A 13 16.85 4.76 -14.01
CA ASN A 13 15.62 5.30 -14.58
C ASN A 13 14.31 4.64 -14.03
N PHE A 14 14.23 4.32 -12.73
CA PHE A 14 13.10 3.65 -12.10
C PHE A 14 12.02 4.62 -11.64
N LYS A 15 12.40 5.84 -11.23
CA LYS A 15 11.46 6.88 -10.77
C LYS A 15 10.50 7.30 -11.89
N ASP A 16 11.01 7.42 -13.12
CA ASP A 16 10.18 7.73 -14.28
C ASP A 16 9.39 6.50 -14.76
N LYS A 17 10.00 5.30 -14.74
CA LYS A 17 9.32 4.05 -15.15
C LYS A 17 8.10 3.72 -14.28
N TYR A 18 8.20 3.92 -12.97
CA TYR A 18 7.16 3.53 -12.00
C TYR A 18 6.49 4.74 -11.33
N LYS A 19 6.54 5.91 -11.98
CA LYS A 19 6.01 7.17 -11.41
C LYS A 19 4.56 7.05 -10.97
N GLU A 20 3.72 6.47 -11.83
CA GLU A 20 2.29 6.28 -11.53
C GLU A 20 2.08 5.29 -10.38
N ASP A 21 2.85 4.21 -10.34
CA ASP A 21 2.80 3.23 -9.25
C ASP A 21 3.20 3.84 -7.90
N ILE A 22 4.17 4.76 -7.90
CA ILE A 22 4.57 5.55 -6.72
C ILE A 22 3.44 6.48 -6.28
N LEU A 23 2.79 7.17 -7.22
CA LEU A 23 1.66 8.06 -6.91
C LEU A 23 0.48 7.27 -6.32
N ASN A 24 0.16 6.12 -6.89
CA ASN A 24 -0.88 5.24 -6.38
C ASN A 24 -0.57 4.72 -4.97
N TYR A 25 0.71 4.38 -4.70
CA TYR A 25 1.14 3.99 -3.36
C TYR A 25 0.98 5.13 -2.34
N ILE A 26 1.36 6.35 -2.71
CA ILE A 26 1.19 7.54 -1.86
C ILE A 26 -0.29 7.81 -1.59
N ASP A 27 -1.14 7.68 -2.61
CA ASP A 27 -2.59 7.82 -2.45
C ASP A 27 -3.18 6.82 -1.44
N ILE A 28 -2.74 5.55 -1.46
CA ILE A 28 -3.14 4.56 -0.44
C ILE A 28 -2.71 5.00 0.97
N ILE A 29 -1.49 5.50 1.13
CA ILE A 29 -0.99 5.99 2.43
C ILE A 29 -1.86 7.14 2.94
N GLU A 30 -2.12 8.14 2.10
CA GLU A 30 -2.89 9.32 2.52
C GLU A 30 -4.34 8.96 2.83
N ARG A 31 -4.97 8.07 2.04
CA ARG A 31 -6.32 7.59 2.35
C ARG A 31 -6.37 6.76 3.62
N TYR A 32 -5.39 5.90 3.88
CA TYR A 32 -5.34 5.13 5.13
C TYR A 32 -5.09 6.03 6.35
N ARG A 33 -4.19 7.02 6.25
CA ARG A 33 -3.91 7.97 7.33
C ARG A 33 -5.15 8.79 7.73
N ASN A 34 -5.95 9.18 6.75
CA ASN A 34 -7.11 10.04 6.95
C ASN A 34 -8.42 9.24 7.13
N LEU A 35 -8.33 7.91 7.25
CA LEU A 35 -9.49 7.04 7.37
C LEU A 35 -10.18 7.24 8.73
N SER A 36 -11.49 7.50 8.69
CA SER A 36 -12.34 7.50 9.88
C SER A 36 -13.05 6.17 10.02
N GLU A 37 -13.24 5.70 11.26
CA GLU A 37 -13.95 4.44 11.58
C GLU A 37 -15.39 4.42 11.02
N ASN A 38 -16.01 5.59 10.88
CA ASN A 38 -17.36 5.75 10.33
C ASN A 38 -17.41 5.84 8.80
N ASP A 39 -16.27 5.93 8.12
CA ASP A 39 -16.23 6.02 6.65
C ASP A 39 -16.26 4.62 6.01
N VAL A 40 -17.44 4.01 6.03
CA VAL A 40 -17.70 2.68 5.45
C VAL A 40 -17.34 2.62 3.96
N VAL A 41 -17.59 3.71 3.22
CA VAL A 41 -17.31 3.78 1.77
C VAL A 41 -15.80 3.86 1.53
N GLY A 42 -15.10 4.71 2.29
CA GLY A 42 -13.64 4.82 2.27
C GLY A 42 -12.97 3.50 2.63
N LEU A 43 -13.44 2.84 3.69
CA LEU A 43 -12.99 1.50 4.09
C LEU A 43 -13.10 0.50 2.96
N PHE A 44 -14.27 0.40 2.32
CA PHE A 44 -14.47 -0.56 1.22
C PHE A 44 -13.57 -0.28 0.01
N LYS A 45 -13.38 0.99 -0.35
CA LYS A 45 -12.45 1.38 -1.42
C LYS A 45 -11.02 1.02 -1.07
N LEU A 46 -10.60 1.34 0.15
CA LEU A 46 -9.23 1.10 0.62
C LEU A 46 -8.89 -0.39 0.63
N ILE A 47 -9.84 -1.27 0.98
CA ILE A 47 -9.66 -2.74 0.93
C ILE A 47 -9.32 -3.21 -0.48
N LYS A 48 -10.06 -2.74 -1.50
CA LYS A 48 -9.87 -3.15 -2.89
C LYS A 48 -8.59 -2.56 -3.46
N ASP A 49 -8.42 -1.26 -3.31
CA ASP A 49 -7.33 -0.54 -3.96
C ASP A 49 -5.99 -0.94 -3.35
N SER A 50 -5.88 -1.11 -2.03
CA SER A 50 -4.64 -1.56 -1.39
C SER A 50 -4.20 -2.95 -1.88
N LEU A 51 -5.15 -3.86 -2.13
CA LEU A 51 -4.83 -5.20 -2.65
C LEU A 51 -4.44 -5.18 -4.13
N VAL A 52 -5.08 -4.34 -4.95
CA VAL A 52 -4.70 -4.15 -6.36
C VAL A 52 -3.31 -3.53 -6.47
N ILE A 53 -3.03 -2.51 -5.66
CA ILE A 53 -1.72 -1.87 -5.61
C ILE A 53 -0.67 -2.84 -5.04
N TYR A 54 -1.00 -3.67 -4.05
CA TYR A 54 -0.12 -4.74 -3.57
C TYR A 54 0.31 -5.67 -4.71
N GLU A 55 -0.64 -6.18 -5.49
CA GLU A 55 -0.36 -7.07 -6.61
C GLU A 55 0.59 -6.40 -7.61
N ARG A 56 0.32 -5.14 -7.96
CA ARG A 56 1.17 -4.35 -8.85
C ARG A 56 2.60 -4.18 -8.29
N TRP A 57 2.75 -3.84 -7.01
CA TRP A 57 4.06 -3.70 -6.37
C TRP A 57 4.82 -5.04 -6.27
N SER A 58 4.11 -6.15 -6.16
CA SER A 58 4.72 -7.49 -6.20
C SER A 58 5.34 -7.79 -7.57
N PHE A 59 4.69 -7.39 -8.66
CA PHE A 59 5.25 -7.48 -10.01
C PHE A 59 6.47 -6.58 -10.19
N ILE A 60 6.38 -5.31 -9.77
CA ILE A 60 7.51 -4.36 -9.83
C ILE A 60 8.71 -4.91 -9.06
N LYS A 61 8.47 -5.48 -7.87
CA LYS A 61 9.52 -6.12 -7.08
C LYS A 61 10.16 -7.26 -7.87
N ALA A 62 9.38 -8.13 -8.49
CA ALA A 62 9.91 -9.23 -9.29
C ALA A 62 10.74 -8.75 -10.49
N GLU A 63 10.27 -7.72 -11.21
CA GLU A 63 11.01 -7.11 -12.31
C GLU A 63 12.38 -6.56 -11.86
N ILE A 64 12.40 -5.77 -10.79
CA ILE A 64 13.65 -5.19 -10.25
C ILE A 64 14.58 -6.30 -9.75
N VAL A 65 14.07 -7.27 -8.98
CA VAL A 65 14.88 -8.36 -8.43
C VAL A 65 15.51 -9.22 -9.52
N LYS A 66 14.83 -9.40 -10.66
CA LYS A 66 15.36 -10.17 -11.80
C LYS A 66 16.57 -9.50 -12.45
N GLU A 67 16.65 -8.18 -12.41
CA GLU A 67 17.79 -7.41 -12.93
C GLU A 67 18.99 -7.41 -11.98
N LEU A 68 18.76 -7.70 -10.69
CA LEU A 68 19.80 -7.73 -9.65
C LEU A 68 20.43 -9.12 -9.48
N LYS A 69 21.75 -9.19 -9.29
CA LYS A 69 22.43 -10.43 -8.93
C LYS A 69 22.12 -10.83 -7.49
N ARG A 70 22.47 -12.06 -7.14
CA ARG A 70 22.38 -12.55 -5.75
C ARG A 70 23.29 -11.72 -4.84
N GLY A 71 22.77 -11.25 -3.71
CA GLY A 71 23.49 -10.39 -2.76
C GLY A 71 23.57 -8.91 -3.18
N GLU A 72 23.14 -8.57 -4.39
CA GLU A 72 23.13 -7.19 -4.87
C GLU A 72 21.92 -6.42 -4.34
N ARG A 73 22.16 -5.18 -3.89
CA ARG A 73 21.17 -4.22 -3.36
C ARG A 73 20.15 -4.83 -2.39
N PRO A 74 20.59 -5.45 -1.28
CA PRO A 74 19.69 -6.05 -0.30
C PRO A 74 18.75 -5.02 0.35
N ASP A 75 19.19 -3.76 0.42
CA ASP A 75 18.43 -2.59 0.85
C ASP A 75 17.18 -2.35 -0.02
N ILE A 76 17.33 -2.33 -1.35
CA ILE A 76 16.21 -2.16 -2.29
C ILE A 76 15.22 -3.31 -2.14
N LYS A 77 15.72 -4.56 -2.08
CA LYS A 77 14.89 -5.76 -1.95
C LYS A 77 14.03 -5.70 -0.70
N LYS A 78 14.67 -5.37 0.44
CA LYS A 78 13.98 -5.18 1.72
C LYS A 78 12.94 -4.06 1.64
N ARG A 79 13.27 -2.94 1.00
CA ARG A 79 12.35 -1.81 0.88
C ARG A 79 11.10 -2.13 0.06
N LEU A 80 11.26 -2.89 -1.03
CA LEU A 80 10.14 -3.37 -1.84
C LEU A 80 9.26 -4.36 -1.07
N ASP A 81 9.88 -5.23 -0.27
CA ASP A 81 9.17 -6.14 0.64
C ASP A 81 8.34 -5.40 1.69
N GLU A 82 8.92 -4.39 2.33
CA GLU A 82 8.22 -3.54 3.31
C GLU A 82 7.02 -2.83 2.69
N LYS A 83 7.12 -2.35 1.44
CA LYS A 83 6.00 -1.71 0.73
C LYS A 83 4.87 -2.70 0.45
N CYS A 84 5.20 -3.90 -0.05
CA CYS A 84 4.21 -4.95 -0.27
C CYS A 84 3.53 -5.34 1.05
N LYS A 85 4.31 -5.55 2.11
CA LYS A 85 3.79 -5.87 3.42
C LYS A 85 2.83 -4.78 3.94
N PHE A 86 3.22 -3.51 3.83
CA PHE A 86 2.39 -2.39 4.25
C PHE A 86 1.04 -2.37 3.52
N LEU A 87 1.02 -2.55 2.20
CA LEU A 87 -0.23 -2.57 1.41
C LEU A 87 -1.16 -3.71 1.86
N TYR A 88 -0.60 -4.88 2.17
CA TYR A 88 -1.35 -6.02 2.67
C TYR A 88 -1.88 -5.80 4.11
N GLU A 89 -1.12 -5.12 4.95
CA GLU A 89 -1.55 -4.71 6.29
C GLU A 89 -2.70 -3.71 6.21
N VAL A 90 -2.61 -2.69 5.34
CA VAL A 90 -3.71 -1.74 5.09
C VAL A 90 -4.99 -2.45 4.65
N HIS A 91 -4.88 -3.42 3.73
CA HIS A 91 -6.01 -4.25 3.32
C HIS A 91 -6.66 -4.99 4.52
N THR A 92 -5.82 -5.60 5.35
CA THR A 92 -6.25 -6.40 6.50
C THR A 92 -6.95 -5.54 7.54
N ASP A 93 -6.35 -4.41 7.90
CA ASP A 93 -6.91 -3.47 8.88
C ASP A 93 -8.24 -2.88 8.41
N ALA A 94 -8.30 -2.42 7.15
CA ALA A 94 -9.53 -1.86 6.60
C ALA A 94 -10.68 -2.89 6.59
N ARG A 95 -10.38 -4.19 6.39
CA ARG A 95 -11.39 -5.25 6.52
C ARG A 95 -11.90 -5.42 7.95
N VAL A 96 -11.00 -5.32 8.94
CA VAL A 96 -11.37 -5.41 10.35
C VAL A 96 -12.28 -4.24 10.72
N PHE A 97 -11.89 -3.01 10.40
CA PHE A 97 -12.68 -1.81 10.67
C PHE A 97 -14.05 -1.84 9.97
N LEU A 98 -14.11 -2.29 8.71
CA LEU A 98 -15.40 -2.47 8.03
C LEU A 98 -16.29 -3.50 8.73
N GLY A 99 -15.70 -4.56 9.29
CA GLY A 99 -16.41 -5.55 10.10
C GLY A 99 -16.98 -4.96 11.40
N LEU A 100 -16.22 -4.09 12.06
CA LEU A 100 -16.66 -3.39 13.27
C LEU A 100 -17.77 -2.38 12.98
N ALA A 101 -17.60 -1.52 11.98
CA ALA A 101 -18.60 -0.54 11.57
C ALA A 101 -19.96 -1.19 11.23
N LYS A 102 -19.93 -2.36 10.56
CA LYS A 102 -21.16 -3.13 10.28
C LYS A 102 -21.85 -3.66 11.54
N LYS A 103 -21.08 -4.08 12.56
CA LYS A 103 -21.63 -4.55 13.84
C LYS A 103 -22.28 -3.40 14.61
N GLU A 104 -21.63 -2.25 14.67
CA GLU A 104 -22.17 -1.05 15.33
C GLU A 104 -23.47 -0.56 14.65
N LEU A 105 -23.50 -0.58 13.32
CA LEU A 105 -24.72 -0.28 12.55
C LEU A 105 -25.85 -1.29 12.77
N ALA A 106 -25.55 -2.53 13.17
CA ALA A 106 -26.58 -3.51 13.50
C ALA A 106 -27.14 -3.26 14.91
N VAL A 107 -26.26 -3.06 15.90
CA VAL A 107 -26.66 -2.78 17.29
C VAL A 107 -27.52 -1.51 17.37
N SER A 108 -27.14 -0.45 16.67
CA SER A 108 -27.91 0.82 16.65
C SER A 108 -29.30 0.71 16.04
N LYS A 109 -29.62 -0.35 15.29
CA LYS A 109 -30.96 -0.60 14.74
C LYS A 109 -31.85 -1.43 15.65
N GLU A 110 -31.29 -2.03 16.71
CA GLU A 110 -32.01 -2.86 17.68
C GLU A 110 -32.53 -2.06 18.89
N PHE A 111 -32.23 -0.76 18.96
CA PHE A 111 -32.72 0.20 19.95
C PHE A 111 -33.55 1.31 19.30
#